data_AF-A0A382DXY4-F1
#
_entry.id   AF-A0A382DXY4-F1
#
_cell.length_a   1.000
_cell.length_b   1.000
_cell.length_c   1.000
_cell.angle_alpha   90.00
_cell.angle_beta   90.00
_cell.angle_gamma   90.00
#
_symmetry.space_group_name_H-M   'P 1'
#
loop_
_entity.id
_entity.type
_entity.pdbx_description
1 polymer ?
#
loop_
_entity_poly.entity_id
_entity_poly.type
_entity_poly.pdbx_seq_one_letter_code
_entity_poly.pdbx_strand_id
1 'polypeptide(L)'
;MGRLFLTFITSIFLIGQNYNVNVYGISVANANLVMDSATVQLNYKTEGIANVIWPAKNAYSTWFDTTHFAFNKFTKKIKQGPLNQSITIKMEDGMLEYKKSSKKRAKSTHNLFSLMARLRSDSALDLDTKWLEFDHEGVLYNSRFLLAGQDTLSLNGRQIPCNHFRMDIRRSSDESPFYDETDRLMRYAVNENTVRQIWVEQNGIRRIIQANIIANGFPFEIVIQND
;
A
#
# COMPACT_ATOMS: atom_id res chain seq x y z
N MET A 1 -34.17 18.01 36.00
CA MET A 1 -33.13 16.99 35.73
C MET A 1 -32.74 17.06 34.26
N GLY A 2 -31.76 17.88 33.90
CA GLY A 2 -31.24 17.95 32.53
C GLY A 2 -30.01 17.08 32.40
N ARG A 3 -30.07 16.01 31.59
CA ARG A 3 -28.90 15.20 31.24
C ARG A 3 -28.10 15.93 30.17
N LEU A 4 -26.90 16.39 30.51
CA LEU A 4 -25.94 16.93 29.56
C LEU A 4 -25.28 15.74 28.82
N PHE A 5 -25.65 15.51 27.57
CA PHE A 5 -24.95 14.57 26.70
C PHE A 5 -23.69 15.26 26.15
N LEU A 6 -22.51 14.85 26.61
CA LEU A 6 -21.23 15.26 26.04
C LEU A 6 -20.95 14.36 24.83
N THR A 7 -21.31 14.78 23.63
CA THR A 7 -20.86 14.13 22.39
C THR A 7 -19.43 14.55 22.08
N PHE A 8 -18.47 13.65 22.29
CA PHE A 8 -17.11 13.78 21.76
C PHE A 8 -17.17 13.69 20.23
N ILE A 9 -16.98 14.81 19.55
CA ILE A 9 -16.72 14.81 18.11
C ILE A 9 -15.27 14.36 17.93
N THR A 10 -15.07 13.07 17.67
CA THR A 10 -13.76 12.58 17.19
C THR A 10 -13.58 13.08 15.78
N SER A 11 -12.83 14.17 15.62
CA SER A 11 -12.40 14.66 14.31
C SER A 11 -11.56 13.57 13.64
N ILE A 12 -12.13 12.96 12.58
CA ILE A 12 -11.39 12.06 11.69
C ILE A 12 -10.37 12.94 10.97
N PHE A 13 -9.13 12.94 11.45
CA PHE A 13 -8.04 13.65 10.77
C PHE A 13 -7.69 12.86 9.50
N LEU A 14 -8.09 13.37 8.35
CA LEU A 14 -7.54 12.95 7.06
C LEU A 14 -6.11 13.46 6.96
N ILE A 15 -5.15 12.58 7.25
CA ILE A 15 -3.72 12.92 7.19
C ILE A 15 -3.16 12.35 5.89
N GLY A 16 -2.86 13.24 4.94
CA GLY A 16 -2.15 12.90 3.72
C GLY A 16 -0.64 12.92 3.95
N GLN A 17 0.03 11.85 3.54
CA GLN A 17 1.49 11.69 3.61
C GLN A 17 2.06 11.86 2.20
N ASN A 18 2.98 12.80 2.04
CA ASN A 18 3.74 13.00 0.82
C ASN A 18 5.06 12.24 0.93
N TYR A 19 5.46 11.60 -0.15
CA TYR A 19 6.66 10.78 -0.24
C TYR A 19 7.47 11.19 -1.44
N ASN A 20 8.78 11.21 -1.25
CA ASN A 20 9.73 11.21 -2.34
C ASN A 20 10.15 9.76 -2.62
N VAL A 21 10.24 9.39 -3.89
CA VAL A 21 10.81 8.14 -4.36
C VAL A 21 12.15 8.43 -5.00
N ASN A 22 13.21 7.92 -4.39
CA ASN A 22 14.58 8.05 -4.83
C ASN A 22 15.08 6.74 -5.44
N VAL A 23 15.97 6.84 -6.43
CA VAL A 23 16.76 5.73 -6.96
C VAL A 23 18.22 6.16 -6.98
N TYR A 24 19.09 5.42 -6.30
CA TYR A 24 20.51 5.79 -6.11
C TYR A 24 20.70 7.23 -5.59
N GLY A 25 19.83 7.68 -4.67
CA GLY A 25 19.86 9.03 -4.10
C GLY A 25 19.29 10.13 -5.00
N ILE A 26 18.79 9.80 -6.19
CA ILE A 26 18.19 10.77 -7.12
C ILE A 26 16.67 10.68 -7.04
N SER A 27 16.00 11.82 -6.84
CA SER A 27 14.54 11.95 -6.86
C SER A 27 13.98 11.58 -8.23
N VAL A 28 13.12 10.57 -8.31
CA VAL A 28 12.51 10.11 -9.58
C VAL A 28 10.99 10.24 -9.61
N ALA A 29 10.33 10.30 -8.45
CA ALA A 29 8.89 10.47 -8.38
C ALA A 29 8.46 11.01 -7.02
N ASN A 30 7.26 11.60 -6.99
CA ASN A 30 6.55 11.90 -5.77
C ASN A 30 5.30 11.05 -5.66
N ALA A 31 4.95 10.68 -4.44
CA ALA A 31 3.72 10.00 -4.11
C ALA A 31 2.96 10.72 -3.01
N ASN A 32 1.64 10.71 -3.08
CA ASN A 32 0.75 11.23 -2.05
C ASN A 32 -0.19 10.10 -1.62
N LEU A 33 -0.09 9.71 -0.35
CA LEU A 33 -0.85 8.64 0.27
C LEU A 33 -1.81 9.24 1.28
N VAL A 34 -3.10 9.08 1.04
CA VAL A 34 -4.15 9.46 1.99
C VAL A 34 -4.75 8.19 2.53
N MET A 35 -4.74 8.03 3.85
CA MET A 35 -5.39 6.91 4.52
C MET A 35 -6.45 7.42 5.48
N ASP A 36 -7.61 6.78 5.41
CA ASP A 36 -8.74 6.94 6.32
C ASP A 36 -9.07 5.56 6.93
N SER A 37 -9.98 5.53 7.90
CA SER A 37 -10.47 4.35 8.60
C SER A 37 -10.83 3.17 7.69
N ALA A 38 -11.40 3.43 6.50
CA ALA A 38 -11.85 2.39 5.57
C ALA A 38 -11.31 2.56 4.14
N THR A 39 -10.41 3.52 3.91
CA THR A 39 -9.90 3.81 2.56
C THR A 39 -8.41 4.12 2.51
N VAL A 40 -7.76 3.70 1.43
CA VAL A 40 -6.40 4.13 1.08
C VAL A 40 -6.43 4.68 -0.34
N GLN A 41 -5.87 5.86 -0.54
CA GLN A 41 -5.67 6.47 -1.85
C GLN A 41 -4.21 6.79 -2.04
N LEU A 42 -3.65 6.40 -3.18
CA LEU A 42 -2.27 6.69 -3.55
C LEU A 42 -2.26 7.38 -4.92
N ASN A 43 -1.69 8.58 -4.97
CA ASN A 43 -1.33 9.24 -6.21
C ASN A 43 0.17 9.18 -6.39
N TYR A 44 0.62 8.82 -7.58
CA TYR A 44 2.04 8.69 -7.91
C TYR A 44 2.33 9.45 -9.20
N LYS A 45 3.40 10.24 -9.21
CA LYS A 45 3.82 11.00 -10.39
C LYS A 45 5.33 11.03 -10.49
N THR A 46 5.88 10.66 -11.65
CA THR A 46 7.31 10.85 -11.93
C THR A 46 7.68 12.32 -12.03
N GLU A 47 8.92 12.64 -11.70
CA GLU A 47 9.46 13.99 -11.82
C GLU A 47 10.89 14.01 -12.37
N GLY A 48 11.45 15.21 -12.53
CA GLY A 48 12.80 15.41 -13.03
C GLY A 48 13.08 14.66 -14.34
N ILE A 49 14.27 14.08 -14.43
CA ILE A 49 14.71 13.33 -15.61
C ILE A 49 13.88 12.06 -15.84
N ALA A 50 13.40 11.41 -14.78
CA ALA A 50 12.56 10.23 -14.89
C ALA A 50 11.21 10.55 -15.56
N ASN A 51 10.66 11.75 -15.37
CA ASN A 51 9.44 12.17 -16.06
C ASN A 51 9.67 12.49 -17.55
N VAL A 52 10.87 12.91 -17.94
CA VAL A 52 11.21 13.13 -19.35
C VAL A 52 11.31 11.80 -20.09
N ILE A 53 11.98 10.82 -19.50
CA ILE A 53 12.26 9.53 -20.15
C ILE A 53 11.06 8.58 -20.01
N TRP A 54 10.42 8.55 -18.84
CA TRP A 54 9.35 7.59 -18.50
C TRP A 54 8.19 8.23 -17.73
N PRO A 55 7.46 9.19 -18.33
CA PRO A 55 6.38 9.90 -17.66
C PRO A 55 5.32 8.94 -17.12
N ALA A 56 4.93 9.16 -15.88
CA ALA A 56 3.89 8.42 -15.19
C ALA A 56 3.04 9.35 -14.33
N LYS A 57 1.72 9.15 -14.40
CA LYS A 57 0.74 9.72 -13.48
C LYS A 57 -0.30 8.65 -13.17
N ASN A 58 -0.18 8.04 -12.00
CA ASN A 58 -1.03 6.94 -11.57
C ASN A 58 -1.83 7.35 -10.34
N ALA A 59 -3.04 6.82 -10.23
CA ALA A 59 -3.89 6.96 -9.05
C ALA A 59 -4.46 5.60 -8.69
N TYR A 60 -4.45 5.26 -7.41
CA TYR A 60 -4.96 4.02 -6.85
C TYR A 60 -5.91 4.36 -5.70
N SER A 61 -6.95 3.54 -5.54
CA SER A 61 -7.83 3.65 -4.38
C SER A 61 -8.33 2.27 -3.97
N THR A 62 -8.35 2.02 -2.67
CA THR A 62 -8.89 0.80 -2.06
C THR A 62 -9.88 1.16 -0.97
N TRP A 63 -10.98 0.41 -0.93
CA TRP A 63 -11.94 0.42 0.17
C TRP A 63 -11.90 -0.96 0.83
N PHE A 64 -11.93 -1.00 2.16
CA PHE A 64 -11.81 -2.21 2.96
C PHE A 64 -12.69 -2.15 4.20
N ASP A 65 -12.93 -3.31 4.82
CA ASP A 65 -13.62 -3.36 6.11
C ASP A 65 -12.68 -2.96 7.26
N THR A 66 -13.19 -2.22 8.23
CA THR A 66 -12.34 -1.65 9.30
C THR A 66 -11.95 -2.65 10.39
N THR A 67 -12.48 -3.87 10.36
CA THR A 67 -12.25 -4.89 11.41
C THR A 67 -11.13 -5.84 11.02
N HIS A 68 -11.13 -6.31 9.78
CA HIS A 68 -10.19 -7.30 9.27
C HIS A 68 -9.34 -6.79 8.11
N PHE A 69 -9.62 -5.59 7.60
CA PHE A 69 -8.92 -4.97 6.45
C PHE A 69 -9.04 -5.78 5.15
N ALA A 70 -10.05 -6.63 5.02
CA ALA A 70 -10.37 -7.26 3.74
C ALA A 70 -10.87 -6.21 2.76
N PHE A 71 -10.37 -6.24 1.52
CA PHE A 71 -10.74 -5.22 0.54
C PHE A 71 -12.08 -5.55 -0.12
N ASN A 72 -12.89 -4.52 -0.28
CA ASN A 72 -14.20 -4.58 -0.91
C ASN A 72 -14.14 -4.06 -2.35
N LYS A 73 -13.24 -3.10 -2.61
CA LYS A 73 -13.09 -2.48 -3.92
C LYS A 73 -11.68 -1.98 -4.11
N PHE A 74 -11.15 -2.18 -5.31
CA PHE A 74 -9.90 -1.63 -5.77
C PHE A 74 -10.10 -0.91 -7.09
N THR A 75 -9.54 0.28 -7.23
CA THR A 75 -9.51 1.01 -8.48
C THR A 75 -8.13 1.52 -8.78
N LYS A 76 -7.75 1.53 -10.06
CA LYS A 76 -6.55 2.22 -10.53
C LYS A 76 -6.82 2.97 -11.83
N LYS A 77 -6.19 4.14 -11.96
CA LYS A 77 -6.11 4.95 -13.19
C LYS A 77 -4.64 5.15 -13.50
N ILE A 78 -4.21 4.61 -14.63
CA ILE A 78 -2.80 4.53 -15.02
C ILE A 78 -2.59 5.36 -16.27
N LYS A 79 -1.55 6.19 -16.26
CA LYS A 79 -1.04 6.88 -17.44
C LYS A 79 0.48 6.79 -17.42
N GLN A 80 1.07 5.81 -18.10
CA GLN A 80 2.50 5.56 -18.17
C GLN A 80 2.95 5.24 -19.60
N GLY A 81 3.51 6.22 -20.30
CA GLY A 81 3.84 6.07 -21.72
C GLY A 81 2.62 5.57 -22.53
N PRO A 82 2.70 4.43 -23.24
CA PRO A 82 1.58 3.86 -23.98
C PRO A 82 0.50 3.22 -23.09
N LEU A 83 0.83 2.87 -21.84
CA LEU A 83 -0.10 2.21 -20.92
C LEU A 83 -1.09 3.24 -20.37
N ASN A 84 -2.33 3.16 -20.82
CA ASN A 84 -3.46 3.95 -20.31
C ASN A 84 -4.60 3.01 -19.89
N GLN A 85 -4.88 2.93 -18.60
CA GLN A 85 -5.85 1.98 -18.04
C GLN A 85 -6.72 2.63 -16.98
N SER A 86 -8.00 2.24 -16.95
CA SER A 86 -8.93 2.54 -15.86
C SER A 86 -9.60 1.25 -15.43
N ILE A 87 -9.28 0.77 -14.24
CA ILE A 87 -9.66 -0.55 -13.74
C ILE A 87 -10.44 -0.38 -12.44
N THR A 88 -11.48 -1.19 -12.28
CA THR A 88 -12.23 -1.36 -11.04
C THR A 88 -12.44 -2.85 -10.82
N ILE A 89 -12.00 -3.34 -9.67
CA ILE A 89 -12.19 -4.71 -9.19
C ILE A 89 -12.99 -4.61 -7.89
N LYS A 90 -13.99 -5.48 -7.73
CA LYS A 90 -14.84 -5.52 -6.53
C LYS A 90 -14.81 -6.89 -5.89
N MET A 91 -15.00 -6.93 -4.59
CA MET A 91 -15.27 -8.15 -3.83
C MET A 91 -16.74 -8.13 -3.42
N GLU A 92 -17.53 -9.07 -3.93
CA GLU A 92 -18.94 -9.23 -3.59
C GLU A 92 -19.16 -10.68 -3.13
N ASP A 93 -19.47 -10.87 -1.85
CA ASP A 93 -19.74 -12.18 -1.22
C ASP A 93 -18.69 -13.29 -1.50
N GLY A 94 -17.40 -12.94 -1.47
CA GLY A 94 -16.30 -13.90 -1.75
C GLY A 94 -16.06 -14.15 -3.24
N MET A 95 -16.68 -13.35 -4.11
CA MET A 95 -16.40 -13.30 -5.53
C MET A 95 -15.68 -12.00 -5.87
N LEU A 96 -14.50 -12.14 -6.46
CA LEU A 96 -13.73 -11.06 -7.04
C LEU A 96 -14.18 -10.82 -8.47
N GLU A 97 -14.71 -9.64 -8.76
CA GLU A 97 -15.32 -9.30 -10.04
C GLU A 97 -14.54 -8.24 -10.81
N TYR A 98 -14.35 -8.50 -12.10
CA TYR A 98 -13.80 -7.54 -13.05
C TYR A 98 -14.47 -7.71 -14.42
N LYS A 99 -15.19 -6.67 -14.86
CA LYS A 99 -15.96 -6.69 -16.13
C LYS A 99 -16.90 -7.91 -16.18
N LYS A 100 -16.65 -8.86 -17.09
CA LYS A 100 -17.43 -10.09 -17.27
C LYS A 100 -16.73 -11.34 -16.70
N SER A 101 -15.63 -11.14 -15.98
CA SER A 101 -14.83 -12.20 -15.37
C SER A 101 -14.96 -12.14 -13.85
N SER A 102 -14.95 -13.31 -13.21
CA SER A 102 -14.98 -13.40 -11.76
C SER A 102 -14.11 -14.55 -11.26
N LYS A 103 -13.66 -14.45 -10.01
CA LYS A 103 -12.82 -15.45 -9.34
C LYS A 103 -13.22 -15.58 -7.88
N LYS A 104 -13.18 -16.81 -7.36
CA LYS A 104 -13.46 -17.05 -5.94
C LYS A 104 -12.30 -16.57 -5.08
N ARG A 105 -12.61 -15.97 -3.93
CA ARG A 105 -11.65 -15.48 -2.94
C ARG A 105 -12.23 -15.66 -1.53
N ALA A 106 -11.36 -15.79 -0.53
CA ALA A 106 -11.82 -15.73 0.84
C ALA A 106 -12.38 -14.33 1.15
N LYS A 107 -13.40 -14.25 2.01
CA LYS A 107 -13.96 -12.95 2.44
C LYS A 107 -12.94 -12.08 3.18
N SER A 108 -11.88 -12.69 3.70
CA SER A 108 -10.76 -12.03 4.38
C SER A 108 -9.60 -11.64 3.45
N THR A 109 -9.80 -11.65 2.13
CA THR A 109 -8.72 -11.35 1.18
C THR A 109 -8.35 -9.87 1.23
N HIS A 110 -7.06 -9.59 1.24
CA HIS A 110 -6.51 -8.24 1.20
C HIS A 110 -6.00 -7.91 -0.20
N ASN A 111 -5.76 -6.64 -0.47
CA ASN A 111 -4.84 -6.19 -1.52
C ASN A 111 -3.67 -5.42 -0.88
N LEU A 112 -2.73 -4.96 -1.71
CA LEU A 112 -1.53 -4.24 -1.25
C LEU A 112 -1.83 -3.05 -0.35
N PHE A 113 -2.82 -2.24 -0.72
CA PHE A 113 -3.13 -1.02 0.02
C PHE A 113 -3.87 -1.30 1.32
N SER A 114 -4.77 -2.29 1.34
CA SER A 114 -5.42 -2.71 2.59
C SER A 114 -4.44 -3.37 3.56
N LEU A 115 -3.41 -4.08 3.07
CA LEU A 115 -2.31 -4.56 3.92
C LEU A 115 -1.49 -3.41 4.50
N MET A 116 -1.24 -2.35 3.73
CA MET A 116 -0.56 -1.15 4.24
C MET A 116 -1.40 -0.44 5.31
N ALA A 117 -2.73 -0.38 5.15
CA ALA A 117 -3.61 0.15 6.19
C ALA A 117 -3.55 -0.70 7.46
N ARG A 118 -3.65 -2.03 7.30
CA ARG A 118 -3.53 -2.99 8.40
C ARG A 118 -2.19 -2.87 9.13
N LEU A 119 -1.09 -2.70 8.41
CA LEU A 119 0.26 -2.52 8.95
C LEU A 119 0.36 -1.33 9.91
N ARG A 120 -0.42 -0.26 9.67
CA ARG A 120 -0.47 0.93 10.53
C ARG A 120 -1.41 0.78 11.73
N SER A 121 -2.39 -0.12 11.65
CA SER A 121 -3.40 -0.30 12.69
C SER A 121 -3.08 -1.43 13.66
N ASP A 122 -2.72 -2.61 13.17
CA ASP A 122 -2.47 -3.79 14.00
C ASP A 122 -1.13 -3.69 14.74
N SER A 123 -1.05 -4.26 15.94
CA SER A 123 0.21 -4.26 16.69
C SER A 123 1.31 -5.03 15.93
N ALA A 124 2.57 -4.67 16.16
CA ALA A 124 3.68 -5.35 15.50
C ALA A 124 3.70 -6.87 15.79
N LEU A 125 3.34 -7.26 17.01
CA LEU A 125 3.29 -8.67 17.43
C LEU A 125 2.14 -9.43 16.76
N ASP A 126 0.98 -8.80 16.53
CA ASP A 126 -0.16 -9.45 15.89
C ASP A 126 0.05 -9.71 14.39
N LEU A 127 0.91 -8.89 13.77
CA LEU A 127 1.25 -9.00 12.35
C LEU A 127 2.44 -9.94 12.09
N ASP A 128 3.35 -10.05 13.05
CA ASP A 128 4.60 -10.76 12.85
C ASP A 128 4.35 -12.22 12.46
N THR A 129 4.98 -12.65 11.37
CA THR A 129 4.92 -14.00 10.78
C THR A 129 3.57 -14.45 10.23
N LYS A 130 2.48 -13.69 10.44
CA LYS A 130 1.12 -14.09 10.06
C LYS A 130 0.91 -14.04 8.55
N TRP A 131 0.59 -15.19 7.96
CA TRP A 131 0.19 -15.29 6.56
C TRP A 131 -1.25 -14.79 6.36
N LEU A 132 -1.42 -13.89 5.40
CA LEU A 132 -2.69 -13.29 5.00
C LEU A 132 -2.92 -13.52 3.51
N GLU A 133 -4.14 -13.93 3.16
CA GLU A 133 -4.58 -14.05 1.77
C GLU A 133 -4.61 -12.66 1.12
N PHE A 134 -4.05 -12.58 -0.09
CA PHE A 134 -3.84 -11.35 -0.82
C PHE A 134 -4.17 -11.58 -2.29
N ASP A 135 -5.00 -10.72 -2.88
CA ASP A 135 -5.21 -10.67 -4.32
C ASP A 135 -4.40 -9.54 -4.95
N HIS A 136 -3.75 -9.87 -6.06
CA HIS A 136 -3.15 -8.89 -6.95
C HIS A 136 -3.71 -9.04 -8.35
N GLU A 137 -4.68 -8.18 -8.66
CA GLU A 137 -5.22 -7.98 -10.00
C GLU A 137 -5.80 -9.27 -10.61
N GLY A 138 -6.41 -10.09 -9.75
CA GLY A 138 -7.00 -11.37 -10.10
C GLY A 138 -6.06 -12.56 -9.92
N VAL A 139 -4.88 -12.41 -9.35
CA VAL A 139 -4.00 -13.53 -9.00
C VAL A 139 -3.90 -13.66 -7.49
N LEU A 140 -4.08 -14.89 -6.99
CA LEU A 140 -4.02 -15.16 -5.56
C LEU A 140 -2.57 -15.36 -5.07
N TYR A 141 -2.20 -14.63 -4.04
CA TYR A 141 -0.96 -14.78 -3.28
C TYR A 141 -1.28 -14.90 -1.78
N ASN A 142 -0.23 -15.22 -1.03
CA ASN A 142 -0.15 -15.03 0.39
C ASN A 142 0.93 -14.00 0.69
N SER A 143 0.70 -13.19 1.71
CA SER A 143 1.68 -12.21 2.19
C SER A 143 1.84 -12.30 3.70
N ARG A 144 2.98 -11.87 4.21
CA ARG A 144 3.19 -11.68 5.66
C ARG A 144 4.12 -10.52 5.92
N PHE A 145 4.00 -9.93 7.09
CA PHE A 145 5.00 -9.01 7.63
C PHE A 145 5.86 -9.76 8.65
N LEU A 146 7.17 -9.53 8.60
CA LEU A 146 8.15 -10.03 9.57
C LEU A 146 8.72 -8.84 10.30
N LEU A 147 8.61 -8.81 11.62
CA LEU A 147 9.27 -7.78 12.43
C LEU A 147 10.78 -8.04 12.41
N ALA A 148 11.50 -7.24 11.64
CA ALA A 148 12.94 -7.36 11.46
C ALA A 148 13.73 -6.67 12.57
N GLY A 149 13.10 -5.71 13.28
CA GLY A 149 13.71 -5.01 14.39
C GLY A 149 13.00 -3.71 14.73
N GLN A 150 13.71 -2.87 15.49
CA GLN A 150 13.30 -1.51 15.81
C GLN A 150 14.44 -0.57 15.43
N ASP A 151 14.12 0.48 14.69
CA ASP A 151 15.07 1.46 14.20
C ASP A 151 14.61 2.87 14.57
N THR A 152 15.53 3.80 14.71
CA THR A 152 15.21 5.22 14.91
C THR A 152 15.60 5.99 13.65
N LEU A 153 14.61 6.55 12.95
CA LEU A 153 14.82 7.33 11.73
C LEU A 153 14.80 8.83 12.02
N SER A 154 15.67 9.58 11.36
CA SER A 154 15.69 11.04 11.46
C SER A 154 14.80 11.67 10.39
N LEU A 155 13.71 12.33 10.79
CA LEU A 155 12.84 13.12 9.92
C LEU A 155 12.85 14.57 10.39
N ASN A 156 13.30 15.50 9.54
CA ASN A 156 13.38 16.94 9.87
C ASN A 156 14.11 17.24 11.20
N GLY A 157 15.16 16.47 11.51
CA GLY A 157 15.94 16.58 12.75
C GLY A 157 15.29 15.95 13.98
N ARG A 158 14.08 15.38 13.86
CA ARG A 158 13.41 14.60 14.91
C ARG A 158 13.74 13.13 14.77
N GLN A 159 14.00 12.48 15.90
CA GLN A 159 14.23 11.04 15.97
C GLN A 159 12.88 10.34 16.12
N ILE A 160 12.56 9.45 15.19
CA ILE A 160 11.28 8.75 15.10
C ILE A 160 11.51 7.25 15.30
N PRO A 161 11.15 6.70 16.47
CA PRO A 161 11.18 5.27 16.72
C PRO A 161 10.20 4.54 15.81
N CYS A 162 10.70 3.55 15.07
CA CYS A 162 9.97 2.78 14.09
C CYS A 162 10.10 1.29 14.36
N ASN A 163 9.01 0.55 14.15
CA ASN A 163 9.09 -0.87 13.90
C ASN A 163 9.50 -1.08 12.44
N HIS A 164 10.53 -1.90 12.24
CA HIS A 164 11.03 -2.24 10.92
C HIS A 164 10.48 -3.61 10.52
N PHE A 165 9.76 -3.64 9.41
CA PHE A 165 9.18 -4.85 8.85
C PHE A 165 9.81 -5.23 7.50
N ARG A 166 9.95 -6.52 7.28
CA ARG A 166 10.09 -7.11 5.94
C ARG A 166 8.74 -7.63 5.47
N MET A 167 8.35 -7.36 4.23
CA MET A 167 7.16 -7.93 3.61
C MET A 167 7.53 -9.06 2.65
N ASP A 168 7.04 -10.27 2.93
CA ASP A 168 7.14 -11.43 2.05
C ASP A 168 5.85 -11.61 1.27
N ILE A 169 5.97 -11.98 -0.01
CA ILE A 169 4.84 -12.32 -0.90
C ILE A 169 5.18 -13.62 -1.61
N ARG A 170 4.22 -14.56 -1.66
CA ARG A 170 4.33 -15.81 -2.40
C ARG A 170 3.06 -16.10 -3.17
N ARG A 171 3.20 -16.49 -4.43
CA ARG A 171 2.11 -16.89 -5.30
C ARG A 171 1.47 -18.15 -4.73
N SER A 172 0.15 -18.18 -4.75
CA SER A 172 -0.64 -19.26 -4.13
C SER A 172 -1.60 -19.91 -5.12
N SER A 173 -1.54 -19.52 -6.39
CA SER A 173 -2.35 -20.10 -7.47
C SER A 173 -1.66 -19.94 -8.83
N ASP A 174 -2.03 -20.80 -9.76
CA ASP A 174 -1.61 -20.72 -11.18
C ASP A 174 -2.56 -19.86 -12.02
N GLU A 175 -3.44 -19.09 -11.37
CA GLU A 175 -4.40 -18.23 -12.05
C GLU A 175 -3.70 -17.10 -12.82
N SER A 176 -4.15 -16.80 -14.04
CA SER A 176 -3.69 -15.62 -14.80
C SER A 176 -4.32 -14.33 -14.28
N PRO A 177 -3.67 -13.16 -14.36
CA PRO A 177 -4.30 -11.88 -14.03
C PRO A 177 -5.55 -11.61 -14.87
N PHE A 178 -6.37 -10.65 -14.45
CA PHE A 178 -7.56 -10.24 -15.23
C PHE A 178 -7.25 -9.55 -16.57
N TYR A 179 -6.00 -9.10 -16.76
CA TYR A 179 -5.54 -8.37 -17.94
C TYR A 179 -4.03 -8.52 -18.10
N ASP A 180 -3.54 -8.39 -19.34
CA ASP A 180 -2.18 -8.82 -19.72
C ASP A 180 -1.06 -7.92 -19.18
N GLU A 181 -1.34 -6.63 -18.99
CA GLU A 181 -0.33 -5.65 -18.58
C GLU A 181 -0.76 -4.85 -17.34
N THR A 182 0.22 -4.60 -16.47
CA THR A 182 0.06 -3.75 -15.30
C THR A 182 1.16 -2.69 -15.22
N ASP A 183 0.91 -1.66 -14.43
CA ASP A 183 1.80 -0.53 -14.22
C ASP A 183 3.05 -0.92 -13.43
N ARG A 184 4.07 -0.08 -13.48
CA ARG A 184 5.38 -0.37 -12.86
C ARG A 184 5.29 -0.60 -11.36
N LEU A 185 4.48 0.18 -10.63
CA LEU A 185 4.36 0.03 -9.18
C LEU A 185 3.77 -1.34 -8.84
N MET A 186 2.65 -1.70 -9.46
CA MET A 186 1.98 -2.98 -9.27
C MET A 186 2.89 -4.16 -9.62
N ARG A 187 3.62 -4.06 -10.74
CA ARG A 187 4.59 -5.07 -11.16
C ARG A 187 5.73 -5.26 -10.16
N TYR A 188 6.34 -4.17 -9.70
CA TYR A 188 7.55 -4.24 -8.86
C TYR A 188 7.23 -4.55 -7.40
N ALA A 189 6.14 -3.97 -6.88
CA ALA A 189 5.74 -4.14 -5.49
C ALA A 189 5.24 -5.55 -5.18
N VAL A 190 4.88 -6.38 -6.16
CA VAL A 190 4.31 -7.73 -5.91
C VAL A 190 5.21 -8.88 -6.40
N ASN A 191 6.28 -8.60 -7.14
CA ASN A 191 7.23 -9.61 -7.62
C ASN A 191 7.89 -10.40 -6.47
N GLU A 192 7.79 -11.73 -6.47
CA GLU A 192 8.29 -12.60 -5.38
C GLU A 192 9.78 -12.44 -5.08
N ASN A 193 10.59 -12.05 -6.08
CA ASN A 193 12.04 -11.90 -5.95
C ASN A 193 12.47 -10.50 -5.47
N THR A 194 11.51 -9.61 -5.22
CA THR A 194 11.78 -8.27 -4.68
C THR A 194 11.97 -8.34 -3.16
N VAL A 195 12.90 -7.57 -2.62
CA VAL A 195 12.98 -7.34 -1.16
C VAL A 195 12.20 -6.08 -0.81
N ARG A 196 11.33 -6.15 0.21
CA ARG A 196 10.50 -5.05 0.70
C ARG A 196 10.76 -4.82 2.16
N GLN A 197 11.18 -3.62 2.52
CA GLN A 197 11.42 -3.21 3.90
C GLN A 197 10.58 -1.96 4.18
N ILE A 198 9.95 -1.89 5.35
CA ILE A 198 8.99 -0.83 5.69
C ILE A 198 9.21 -0.41 7.15
N TRP A 199 9.36 0.89 7.38
CA TRP A 199 9.51 1.48 8.69
C TRP A 199 8.22 2.22 9.07
N VAL A 200 7.62 1.79 10.18
CA VAL A 200 6.34 2.32 10.66
C VAL A 200 6.54 2.85 12.06
N GLU A 201 6.10 4.08 12.32
CA GLU A 201 6.24 4.67 13.65
C GLU A 201 5.59 3.78 14.72
N GLN A 202 6.24 3.70 15.88
CA GLN A 202 5.72 2.91 17.00
C GLN A 202 4.51 3.59 17.67
N ASN A 203 4.48 4.92 17.65
CA ASN A 203 3.55 5.73 18.43
C ASN A 203 2.65 6.60 17.55
N GLY A 204 1.64 7.21 18.17
CA GLY A 204 0.74 8.16 17.51
C GLY A 204 -0.09 7.50 16.40
N ILE A 205 -0.15 8.16 15.24
CA ILE A 205 -0.93 7.69 14.08
C ILE A 205 -0.20 6.62 13.24
N ARG A 206 0.99 6.19 13.70
CA ARG A 206 1.78 5.11 13.09
C ARG A 206 2.01 5.32 11.60
N ARG A 207 2.64 6.43 11.23
CA ARG A 207 2.91 6.75 9.81
C ARG A 207 3.91 5.74 9.23
N ILE A 208 3.84 5.50 7.92
CA ILE A 208 4.92 4.80 7.22
C ILE A 208 5.97 5.86 6.92
N ILE A 209 7.11 5.81 7.60
CA ILE A 209 8.17 6.82 7.46
C ILE A 209 9.02 6.56 6.23
N GLN A 210 9.33 5.29 6.02
CA GLN A 210 10.17 4.86 4.91
C GLN A 210 9.73 3.50 4.39
N ALA A 211 9.89 3.26 3.10
CA ALA A 211 9.85 1.93 2.50
C ALA A 211 10.95 1.77 1.46
N ASN A 212 11.57 0.60 1.42
CA ASN A 212 12.60 0.26 0.44
C ASN A 212 12.14 -0.94 -0.39
N ILE A 213 12.32 -0.84 -1.70
CA ILE A 213 11.98 -1.88 -2.67
C ILE A 213 13.17 -2.07 -3.61
N ILE A 214 13.74 -3.28 -3.67
CA ILE A 214 14.77 -3.61 -4.67
C ILE A 214 14.08 -4.31 -5.84
N ALA A 215 13.88 -3.59 -6.94
CA ALA A 215 13.21 -4.10 -8.12
C ALA A 215 14.12 -4.02 -9.35
N ASN A 216 14.33 -5.15 -10.03
CA ASN A 216 15.19 -5.28 -11.21
C ASN A 216 16.61 -4.69 -11.00
N GLY A 217 17.18 -4.86 -9.79
CA GLY A 217 18.49 -4.33 -9.45
C GLY A 217 18.53 -2.82 -9.11
N PHE A 218 17.39 -2.12 -9.14
CA PHE A 218 17.30 -0.72 -8.73
C PHE A 218 16.77 -0.63 -7.29
N PRO A 219 17.48 0.06 -6.38
CA PRO A 219 16.98 0.34 -5.03
C PRO A 219 16.07 1.56 -5.08
N PHE A 220 14.77 1.33 -4.92
CA PHE A 220 13.79 2.39 -4.72
C PHE A 220 13.66 2.66 -3.23
N GLU A 221 14.00 3.88 -2.83
CA GLU A 221 13.84 4.37 -1.47
C GLU A 221 12.67 5.36 -1.44
N ILE A 222 11.66 5.10 -0.62
CA ILE A 222 10.43 5.88 -0.55
C ILE A 222 10.39 6.52 0.84
N VAL A 223 10.58 7.84 0.93
CA VAL A 223 10.76 8.56 2.19
C VAL A 223 9.69 9.63 2.34
N ILE A 224 9.03 9.66 3.50
CA ILE A 224 8.04 10.69 3.83
C ILE A 224 8.68 12.09 3.82
N GLN A 225 7.93 13.09 3.35
CA GLN A 225 8.40 14.47 3.20
C GLN A 225 7.77 15.43 4.20
N ASN A 226 6.56 15.13 4.68
CA ASN A 226 5.81 16.00 5.60
C ASN A 226 5.62 15.35 6.98
N ASP A 227 5.55 16.20 8.00
CA ASP A 227 5.08 15.81 9.33
C ASP A 227 3.55 15.82 9.40
#